data_AF-A0AA42J0E4-F1
#
_entry.id   AF-A0AA42J0E4-F1
#
_cell.length_a   1.000
_cell.length_b   1.000
_cell.length_c   1.000
_cell.angle_alpha   90.00
_cell.angle_beta   90.00
_cell.angle_gamma   90.00
#
_symmetry.space_group_name_H-M   'P 1'
#
loop_
_entity.id
_entity.type
_entity.pdbx_description
1 polymer ?
#
loop_
_entity_poly.entity_id
_entity_poly.type
_entity_poly.pdbx_seq_one_letter_code
_entity_poly.pdbx_strand_id
1 'polypeptide(L)'
;MSYNFEEDLKKAEVSEVKFYEKAKTYSKYIVQDVRHEKVYQEIDVDFVMIKKETGEKINIEIKSDDGIAKYGNILLEEISNRYIDSDGWWRKTKADWLLFYMPQKGYYYKIKVKDIKDYLLIGQYQTKNVFNSICKLFNIDKFCKWKGIEKDSLIFM
;
A
#
# COMPACT_ATOMS: atom_id res chain seq x y z
N MET A 1 -9.28 -17.76 13.91
CA MET A 1 -8.00 -17.03 14.05
C MET A 1 -8.29 -15.82 14.90
N SER A 2 -7.70 -15.73 16.09
CA SER A 2 -7.81 -14.57 16.97
C SER A 2 -7.03 -13.42 16.34
N TYR A 3 -7.72 -12.32 16.04
CA TYR A 3 -7.09 -11.06 15.65
C TYR A 3 -6.29 -10.54 16.86
N ASN A 4 -4.96 -10.43 16.72
CA ASN A 4 -4.10 -9.84 17.76
C ASN A 4 -3.59 -8.49 17.28
N PHE A 5 -4.32 -7.45 17.67
CA PHE A 5 -4.07 -6.06 17.29
C PHE A 5 -2.62 -5.61 17.57
N GLU A 6 -2.03 -6.03 18.68
CA GLU A 6 -0.66 -5.65 19.05
C GLU A 6 0.40 -6.28 18.14
N GLU A 7 0.16 -7.50 17.65
CA GLU A 7 1.07 -8.18 16.73
C GLU A 7 1.04 -7.54 15.35
N ASP A 8 -0.14 -7.14 14.86
CA ASP A 8 -0.28 -6.49 13.56
C ASP A 8 0.34 -5.08 13.55
N LEU A 9 0.21 -4.32 14.65
CA LEU A 9 0.91 -3.04 14.82
C LEU A 9 2.43 -3.20 14.75
N LYS A 10 2.99 -4.20 15.44
CA LYS A 10 4.44 -4.47 15.40
C LYS A 10 4.91 -4.87 14.01
N LYS A 11 4.12 -5.66 13.25
CA LYS A 11 4.47 -6.04 11.87
C LYS A 11 4.50 -4.83 10.93
N ALA A 12 3.51 -3.94 11.04
CA ALA A 12 3.44 -2.71 10.27
C ALA A 12 4.67 -1.82 10.53
N GLU A 13 4.97 -1.56 11.82
CA GLU A 13 6.12 -0.75 12.24
C GLU A 13 7.45 -1.32 11.72
N VAL A 14 7.64 -2.65 11.81
CA VAL A 14 8.85 -3.30 11.28
C VAL A 14 9.00 -3.09 9.77
N SER A 15 7.90 -3.12 9.02
CA SER A 15 7.93 -2.87 7.57
C SER A 15 8.33 -1.43 7.26
N GLU A 16 7.71 -0.47 7.93
CA GLU A 16 7.98 0.96 7.70
C GLU A 16 9.42 1.34 8.07
N VAL A 17 9.93 0.85 9.21
CA VAL A 17 11.32 1.06 9.61
C VAL A 17 12.29 0.47 8.59
N LYS A 18 12.03 -0.75 8.10
CA LYS A 18 12.87 -1.37 7.06
C LYS A 18 12.89 -0.55 5.78
N PHE A 19 11.73 -0.07 5.34
CA PHE A 19 11.66 0.81 4.18
C PHE A 19 12.45 2.10 4.42
N TYR A 20 12.27 2.77 5.56
CA TYR A 20 12.93 4.03 5.85
C TYR A 20 14.46 3.90 5.88
N GLU A 21 14.98 2.87 6.56
CA GLU A 21 16.43 2.59 6.60
C GLU A 21 16.99 2.35 5.20
N LYS A 22 16.27 1.57 4.38
CA LYS A 22 16.66 1.33 2.99
C LYS A 22 16.59 2.60 2.15
N ALA A 23 15.51 3.37 2.27
CA ALA A 23 15.24 4.52 1.43
C ALA A 23 16.28 5.64 1.63
N LYS A 24 16.79 5.80 2.86
CA LYS A 24 17.90 6.72 3.17
C LYS A 24 19.18 6.41 2.39
N THR A 25 19.38 5.16 1.97
CA THR A 25 20.55 4.78 1.16
C THR A 25 20.46 5.26 -0.30
N TYR A 26 19.28 5.68 -0.76
CA TYR A 26 19.10 6.20 -2.12
C TYR A 26 19.62 7.63 -2.24
N SER A 27 20.89 7.76 -2.64
CA SER A 27 21.61 9.03 -2.74
C SER A 27 20.91 10.12 -3.56
N LYS A 28 20.06 9.73 -4.53
CA LYS A 28 19.27 10.63 -5.39
C LYS A 28 18.06 11.26 -4.71
N TYR A 29 17.68 10.77 -3.52
CA TYR A 29 16.47 11.18 -2.83
C TYR A 29 16.77 11.74 -1.43
N ILE A 30 15.93 12.67 -1.00
CA ILE A 30 15.74 12.99 0.42
C ILE A 30 14.47 12.26 0.83
N VAL A 31 14.50 11.56 1.96
CA VAL A 31 13.36 10.80 2.46
C VAL A 31 12.86 11.47 3.73
N GLN A 32 11.56 11.79 3.75
CA GLN A 32 10.88 12.33 4.92
C GLN A 32 9.94 11.25 5.47
N ASP A 33 10.11 10.93 6.75
CA ASP A 33 9.17 10.12 7.52
C ASP A 33 8.05 11.01 8.03
N VAL A 34 6.85 10.86 7.49
CA VAL A 34 5.68 11.69 7.79
C VAL A 34 4.57 10.90 8.50
N ARG A 35 4.86 9.67 8.94
CA ARG A 35 3.88 8.76 9.57
C ARG A 35 3.19 9.34 10.81
N HIS A 36 3.85 10.27 11.50
CA HIS A 36 3.33 10.94 12.69
C HIS A 36 2.75 12.33 12.43
N GLU A 37 2.69 12.76 11.16
CA GLU A 37 2.14 14.06 10.78
C GLU A 37 0.66 13.92 10.39
N LYS A 38 -0.23 14.57 11.16
CA LYS A 38 -1.69 14.47 10.99
C LYS A 38 -2.16 14.78 9.57
N VAL A 39 -1.56 15.79 8.92
CA VAL A 39 -1.92 16.19 7.56
C VAL A 39 -1.64 15.10 6.51
N TYR A 40 -0.65 14.24 6.75
CA TYR A 40 -0.31 13.10 5.88
C TYR A 40 -1.12 11.86 6.24
N GLN A 41 -1.45 11.65 7.51
CA GLN A 41 -2.36 10.59 7.95
C GLN A 41 -3.78 10.75 7.35
N GLU A 42 -4.27 11.98 7.23
CA GLU A 42 -5.58 12.27 6.62
C GLU A 42 -5.65 11.88 5.13
N ILE A 43 -4.50 11.81 4.46
CA ILE A 43 -4.36 11.43 3.05
C ILE A 43 -3.63 10.10 2.86
N ASP A 44 -3.48 9.29 3.92
CA ASP A 44 -2.89 7.95 3.91
C ASP A 44 -1.55 7.92 3.12
N VAL A 45 -0.59 8.68 3.65
CA VAL A 45 0.80 8.77 3.19
C VAL A 45 1.75 8.61 4.38
N ASP A 46 2.63 7.60 4.32
CA ASP A 46 3.66 7.33 5.33
C ASP A 46 4.98 8.06 5.08
N PHE A 47 5.39 8.15 3.80
CA PHE A 47 6.70 8.68 3.42
C PHE A 47 6.62 9.61 2.21
N VAL A 48 7.49 10.62 2.20
CA VAL A 48 7.71 11.48 1.04
C VAL A 48 9.16 11.34 0.57
N MET A 49 9.35 10.88 -0.66
CA MET A 49 10.66 10.88 -1.33
C MET A 49 10.77 12.09 -2.24
N ILE A 50 11.80 12.90 -2.07
CA ILE A 50 12.05 14.10 -2.85
C ILE A 50 13.28 13.88 -3.72
N LYS A 51 13.13 13.96 -5.04
CA LYS A 51 14.28 13.89 -5.97
C LYS A 51 15.17 15.12 -5.77
N LYS A 52 16.45 14.93 -5.47
CA LYS A 52 17.39 16.03 -5.23
C LYS A 52 17.59 16.94 -6.45
N GLU A 53 17.58 16.35 -7.64
CA GLU A 53 17.84 17.07 -8.90
C GLU A 53 16.67 17.97 -9.31
N THR A 54 15.43 17.55 -9.06
CA THR A 54 14.23 18.22 -9.59
C THR A 54 13.32 18.81 -8.52
N GLY A 55 13.48 18.41 -7.26
CA GLY A 55 12.55 18.74 -6.17
C GLY A 55 11.21 18.02 -6.26
N GLU A 56 11.02 17.11 -7.23
CA GLU A 56 9.80 16.34 -7.41
C GLU A 56 9.54 15.46 -6.19
N LYS A 57 8.32 15.55 -5.64
CA LYS A 57 7.86 14.74 -4.51
C LYS A 57 7.16 13.49 -5.01
N ILE A 58 7.44 12.38 -4.33
CA ILE A 58 6.79 11.09 -4.53
C ILE A 58 6.24 10.66 -3.18
N ASN A 59 4.91 10.60 -3.08
CA ASN A 59 4.21 10.14 -1.89
C ASN A 59 4.12 8.62 -1.90
N ILE A 60 4.42 8.01 -0.76
CA ILE A 60 4.49 6.56 -0.61
C ILE A 60 3.68 6.14 0.60
N GLU A 61 2.90 5.09 0.42
CA GLU A 61 2.13 4.44 1.46
C GLU A 61 2.54 2.96 1.54
N ILE A 62 2.73 2.45 2.75
CA ILE A 62 3.13 1.07 3.02
C ILE A 62 1.95 0.31 3.61
N LYS A 63 1.61 -0.82 2.99
CA LYS A 63 0.57 -1.71 3.51
C LYS A 63 1.16 -3.08 3.79
N SER A 64 0.96 -3.58 5.00
CA SER A 64 1.23 -4.98 5.35
C SER A 64 -0.06 -5.78 5.19
N ASP A 65 -0.13 -6.67 4.20
CA ASP A 65 -1.29 -7.54 3.98
C ASP A 65 -0.83 -9.00 3.81
N ASP A 66 -1.13 -9.82 4.81
CA ASP A 66 -0.84 -11.26 4.81
C ASP A 66 -1.58 -12.00 3.67
N GLY A 67 -2.71 -11.46 3.19
CA GLY A 67 -3.49 -11.99 2.08
C GLY A 67 -2.76 -11.95 0.73
N ILE A 68 -1.92 -10.93 0.51
CA ILE A 68 -1.06 -10.84 -0.68
C ILE A 68 -0.04 -11.96 -0.64
N ALA A 69 0.57 -12.19 0.53
CA ALA A 69 1.60 -13.20 0.68
C ALA A 69 1.06 -14.62 0.47
N LYS A 70 -0.14 -14.90 0.99
CA LYS A 70 -0.70 -16.25 0.97
C LYS A 70 -1.50 -16.57 -0.30
N TYR A 71 -2.18 -15.59 -0.87
CA TYR A 71 -3.15 -15.82 -1.96
C TYR A 71 -2.94 -14.92 -3.18
N GLY A 72 -1.96 -14.01 -3.13
CA GLY A 72 -1.77 -13.00 -4.17
C GLY A 72 -2.95 -12.02 -4.25
N ASN A 73 -3.76 -11.90 -3.20
CA ASN A 73 -4.92 -11.02 -3.21
C ASN A 73 -4.61 -9.73 -2.47
N ILE A 74 -4.92 -8.60 -3.10
CA ILE A 74 -4.82 -7.25 -2.53
C ILE A 74 -6.22 -6.81 -2.12
N LEU A 75 -6.39 -6.42 -0.85
CA LEU A 75 -7.62 -5.87 -0.31
C LEU A 75 -7.52 -4.35 -0.18
N LEU A 76 -8.38 -3.62 -0.87
CA LEU A 76 -8.46 -2.15 -0.82
C LEU A 76 -9.70 -1.74 -0.02
N GLU A 77 -9.54 -1.07 1.11
CA GLU A 77 -10.67 -0.65 1.94
C GLU A 77 -11.33 0.61 1.37
N GLU A 78 -12.53 0.47 0.80
CA GLU A 78 -13.28 1.61 0.27
C GLU A 78 -14.04 2.35 1.35
N ILE A 79 -14.68 1.60 2.24
CA ILE A 79 -15.45 2.12 3.38
C ILE A 79 -14.88 1.45 4.63
N SER A 80 -14.48 2.25 5.62
CA SER A 80 -13.96 1.74 6.89
C SER A 80 -15.08 1.32 7.84
N ASN A 81 -16.18 2.06 7.85
CA ASN A 81 -17.35 1.70 8.63
C ASN A 81 -18.63 2.01 7.87
N ARG A 82 -19.29 0.95 7.38
CA ARG A 82 -20.53 1.05 6.60
C ARG A 82 -21.74 1.58 7.36
N TYR A 83 -21.70 1.59 8.69
CA TYR A 83 -22.83 2.07 9.51
C TYR A 83 -22.82 3.59 9.67
N ILE A 84 -21.66 4.23 9.52
CA ILE A 84 -21.48 5.68 9.59
C ILE A 84 -20.94 6.27 8.28
N ASP A 85 -20.90 5.45 7.22
CA ASP A 85 -20.38 5.77 5.88
C ASP A 85 -19.01 6.47 5.90
N SER A 86 -18.08 5.98 6.72
CA SER A 86 -16.75 6.57 6.80
C SER A 86 -15.85 6.05 5.69
N ASP A 87 -15.15 6.96 5.01
CA ASP A 87 -14.20 6.59 3.96
C ASP A 87 -13.10 5.66 4.49
N GLY A 88 -12.81 4.61 3.72
CA GLY A 88 -11.66 3.74 3.93
C GLY A 88 -10.39 4.35 3.35
N TRP A 89 -9.24 3.76 3.72
CA TRP A 89 -7.92 4.27 3.35
C TRP A 89 -7.74 4.41 1.82
N TRP A 90 -8.32 3.49 1.03
CA TRP A 90 -8.19 3.51 -0.43
C TRP A 90 -8.82 4.75 -1.07
N ARG A 91 -9.87 5.32 -0.46
CA ARG A 91 -10.51 6.55 -0.95
C ARG A 91 -9.71 7.80 -0.56
N LYS A 92 -9.06 7.76 0.59
CA LYS A 92 -8.30 8.89 1.15
C LYS A 92 -6.93 9.02 0.50
N THR A 93 -6.29 7.90 0.16
CA THR A 93 -4.88 7.89 -0.21
C THR A 93 -4.54 8.85 -1.36
N LYS A 94 -3.52 9.67 -1.10
CA LYS A 94 -2.85 10.54 -2.09
C LYS A 94 -1.42 10.07 -2.37
N ALA A 95 -1.11 8.81 -2.05
CA ALA A 95 0.13 8.17 -2.44
C ALA A 95 0.23 8.03 -3.97
N ASP A 96 1.45 8.16 -4.48
CA ASP A 96 1.78 7.82 -5.87
C ASP A 96 2.03 6.31 -6.00
N TRP A 97 2.63 5.74 -4.96
CA TRP A 97 3.00 4.33 -4.88
C TRP A 97 2.49 3.69 -3.60
N LEU A 98 1.92 2.49 -3.75
CA LEU A 98 1.68 1.57 -2.65
C LEU A 98 2.79 0.52 -2.61
N LEU A 99 3.36 0.34 -1.44
CA LEU A 99 4.34 -0.70 -1.13
C LEU A 99 3.68 -1.77 -0.27
N PHE A 100 3.36 -2.90 -0.87
CA PHE A 100 2.80 -4.04 -0.16
C PHE A 100 3.91 -4.92 0.38
N TYR A 101 4.19 -4.83 1.68
CA TYR A 101 5.26 -5.61 2.30
C TYR A 101 4.89 -7.09 2.40
N MET A 102 5.82 -7.96 2.03
CA MET A 102 5.73 -9.41 2.19
C MET A 102 6.70 -9.89 3.28
N PRO A 103 6.27 -9.97 4.56
CA PRO A 103 7.17 -10.26 5.68
C PRO A 103 7.97 -11.56 5.52
N GLN A 104 7.32 -12.62 5.00
CA GLN A 104 7.94 -13.94 4.83
C GLN A 104 9.07 -13.95 3.81
N LYS A 105 9.08 -13.00 2.87
CA LYS A 105 10.08 -12.93 1.79
C LYS A 105 11.00 -11.71 1.89
N GLY A 106 10.68 -10.75 2.75
CA GLY A 106 11.53 -9.58 3.02
C GLY A 106 11.58 -8.55 1.90
N TYR A 107 10.58 -8.49 1.02
CA TYR A 107 10.48 -7.49 -0.05
C TYR A 107 9.09 -6.85 -0.09
N TYR A 108 8.94 -5.79 -0.89
CA TYR A 108 7.68 -5.13 -1.18
C TYR A 108 7.24 -5.40 -2.62
N TYR A 109 5.94 -5.48 -2.88
CA TYR A 109 5.44 -5.17 -4.22
C TYR A 109 5.17 -3.67 -4.31
N LYS A 110 5.79 -3.00 -5.28
CA LYS A 110 5.62 -1.58 -5.54
C LYS A 110 4.68 -1.37 -6.72
N ILE A 111 3.50 -0.81 -6.46
CA ILE A 111 2.46 -0.62 -7.48
C ILE A 111 2.03 0.85 -7.50
N LYS A 112 1.89 1.45 -8.69
CA LYS A 112 1.36 2.82 -8.79
C LYS A 112 -0.11 2.83 -8.41
N VAL A 113 -0.51 3.79 -7.60
CA VAL A 113 -1.93 4.00 -7.26
C VAL A 113 -2.76 4.26 -8.52
N LYS A 114 -2.20 5.00 -9.49
CA LYS A 114 -2.84 5.22 -10.79
C LYS A 114 -3.14 3.92 -11.53
N ASP A 115 -2.19 2.98 -11.57
CA ASP A 115 -2.37 1.72 -12.29
C ASP A 115 -3.46 0.86 -11.65
N ILE A 116 -3.55 0.86 -10.30
CA ILE A 116 -4.63 0.18 -9.59
C ILE A 116 -5.98 0.86 -9.91
N LYS A 117 -6.06 2.18 -9.89
CA LYS A 117 -7.28 2.91 -10.26
C LYS A 117 -7.75 2.54 -11.67
N ASP A 118 -6.84 2.56 -12.64
CA ASP A 118 -7.12 2.18 -14.03
C ASP A 118 -7.60 0.72 -14.13
N TYR A 119 -7.00 -0.20 -13.37
CA TYR A 119 -7.43 -1.59 -13.30
C TYR A 119 -8.80 -1.79 -12.63
N LEU A 120 -9.18 -0.96 -11.66
CA LEU A 120 -10.51 -1.04 -11.06
C LEU A 120 -11.61 -0.54 -12.00
N LEU A 121 -11.30 0.36 -12.94
CA LEU A 121 -12.28 0.84 -13.94
C LEU A 121 -12.74 -0.25 -14.91
N ILE A 122 -11.90 -1.25 -15.18
CA ILE A 122 -12.28 -2.41 -16.02
C ILE A 122 -13.09 -3.47 -15.25
N GLY A 123 -13.36 -3.27 -13.96
CA GLY A 123 -14.26 -4.13 -13.18
C GLY A 123 -13.68 -5.48 -12.74
N GLN A 124 -12.37 -5.71 -12.84
CA GLN A 124 -11.75 -7.00 -12.47
C GLN A 124 -11.42 -7.12 -10.97
N TYR A 125 -12.43 -6.95 -10.12
CA TYR A 125 -12.33 -7.11 -8.66
C TYR A 125 -13.61 -7.74 -8.08
N GLN A 126 -13.55 -8.14 -6.81
CA GLN A 126 -14.72 -8.55 -6.03
C GLN A 126 -14.96 -7.57 -4.90
N THR A 127 -16.22 -7.23 -4.62
CA THR A 127 -16.58 -6.51 -3.40
C THR A 127 -16.66 -7.51 -2.24
N LYS A 128 -16.03 -7.16 -1.10
CA LYS A 128 -16.02 -7.97 0.12
C LYS A 128 -16.46 -7.12 1.30
N ASN A 129 -17.34 -7.68 2.11
CA ASN A 129 -17.65 -7.12 3.42
C ASN A 129 -16.73 -7.80 4.44
N VAL A 130 -15.88 -7.01 5.11
CA VAL A 130 -14.92 -7.50 6.09
C VAL A 130 -15.21 -6.78 7.40
N PHE A 131 -15.79 -7.48 8.37
CA PHE A 131 -16.35 -6.88 9.59
C PHE A 131 -17.32 -5.73 9.25
N ASN A 132 -16.93 -4.49 9.56
CA ASN A 132 -17.70 -3.26 9.31
C ASN A 132 -17.27 -2.55 8.02
N SER A 133 -16.19 -2.98 7.39
CA SER A 133 -15.61 -2.39 6.19
C SER A 133 -16.21 -2.97 4.91
N ILE A 134 -16.19 -2.18 3.84
CA ILE A 134 -16.44 -2.62 2.46
C ILE A 134 -15.13 -2.46 1.70
N CYS A 135 -14.67 -3.54 1.08
CA CYS A 135 -13.39 -3.60 0.41
C CYS A 135 -13.50 -4.10 -1.03
N LYS A 136 -12.58 -3.66 -1.88
CA LYS A 136 -12.32 -4.24 -3.21
C LYS A 136 -11.17 -5.22 -3.11
N LEU A 137 -11.40 -6.46 -3.51
CA LEU A 137 -10.41 -7.52 -3.57
C LEU A 137 -10.04 -7.81 -5.01
N PHE A 138 -8.75 -7.76 -5.35
CA PHE A 138 -8.27 -8.25 -6.64
C PHE A 138 -7.02 -9.10 -6.49
N ASN A 139 -6.71 -9.90 -7.51
CA ASN A 139 -5.55 -10.76 -7.52
C ASN A 139 -4.41 -10.11 -8.32
N ILE A 140 -3.20 -10.11 -7.75
CA ILE A 140 -2.01 -9.46 -8.31
C ILE A 140 -1.57 -10.09 -9.64
N ASP A 141 -1.72 -11.41 -9.82
CA ASP A 141 -1.35 -12.08 -11.07
C ASP A 141 -2.27 -11.65 -12.22
N LYS A 142 -3.57 -11.47 -11.95
CA LYS A 142 -4.53 -10.91 -12.92
C LYS A 142 -4.22 -9.45 -13.24
N PHE A 143 -3.88 -8.65 -12.24
CA PHE A 143 -3.44 -7.27 -12.43
C PHE A 143 -2.19 -7.20 -13.33
N CYS A 144 -1.16 -8.01 -13.05
CA CYS A 144 0.05 -8.08 -13.86
C CYS A 144 -0.25 -8.48 -15.30
N LYS A 145 -1.09 -9.50 -15.49
CA LYS A 145 -1.53 -9.95 -16.82
C LYS A 145 -2.25 -8.84 -17.59
N TRP A 146 -3.14 -8.09 -16.94
CA TRP A 146 -3.81 -6.95 -17.57
C TRP A 146 -2.82 -5.84 -17.95
N LYS A 147 -1.87 -5.54 -17.06
CA LYS A 147 -0.87 -4.49 -17.28
C LYS A 147 0.19 -4.89 -18.32
N GLY A 148 0.30 -6.19 -18.63
CA GLY A 148 1.31 -6.74 -19.54
C GLY A 148 2.71 -6.74 -18.94
N ILE A 149 2.81 -6.98 -17.62
CA ILE A 149 4.08 -7.01 -16.89
C ILE A 149 4.27 -8.33 -16.15
N GLU A 150 5.52 -8.69 -15.92
CA GLU A 150 5.88 -9.80 -15.05
C GLU A 150 5.69 -9.42 -13.59
N LYS A 151 5.17 -10.33 -12.76
CA LYS A 151 4.94 -10.05 -11.34
C LYS A 151 6.23 -9.70 -10.60
N ASP A 152 7.34 -10.34 -10.94
CA ASP A 152 8.63 -10.08 -10.32
C ASP A 152 9.14 -8.67 -10.62
N SER A 153 8.65 -8.01 -11.68
CA SER A 153 9.00 -6.59 -11.94
C SER A 153 8.38 -5.63 -10.93
N LEU A 154 7.41 -6.07 -10.13
CA LEU A 154 6.85 -5.30 -9.03
C LEU A 154 7.71 -5.38 -7.76
N ILE A 155 8.65 -6.33 -7.67
CA ILE A 155 9.48 -6.51 -6.49
C ILE A 155 10.36 -5.29 -6.26
N PHE A 156 10.32 -4.78 -5.04
CA PHE A 156 11.13 -3.69 -4.53
C PHE A 156 11.80 -4.13 -3.24
N MET A 157 13.12 -3.96 -3.18
CA MET A 157 13.99 -4.36 -2.06
C MET A 157 14.60 -3.16 -1.37
#